data_AF-A0A2E8PVQ8-F1
#
_entry.id   AF-A0A2E8PVQ8-F1
#
_cell.length_a   1.000
_cell.length_b   1.000
_cell.length_c   1.000
_cell.angle_alpha   90.00
_cell.angle_beta   90.00
_cell.angle_gamma   90.00
#
_symmetry.space_group_name_H-M   'P 1'
#
loop_
_entity.id
_entity.type
_entity.pdbx_description
1 polymer ?
#
loop_
_entity_poly.entity_id
_entity_poly.type
_entity_poly.pdbx_seq_one_letter_code
_entity_poly.pdbx_strand_id
1 'polypeptide(L)'
;MAVDPGMVDTILGTFRGMARELKEAGNDSDDARECFSALETMERLALEMDDLGAYSTKLSVDGLFTDFSTAYGRALASNSSVDGDSSDDQLMANTLKSYEDALNDLKSKPSAAHLVPVLQEVVDKGKSGLSYPLFLKECEEKGLFLGLDSPRVGPTIQYDIYCARISFRPVDRELYERQLEAYQDLVNRSAFGYPDPVEWEITRQKLEWEYEPRQILWKAIEDRWDRMLDMVQDWVDSFCSFAPHDERWCGMGGVNSRAQTMKNIQRTQECEPGMLQVREEIFQEYFDLSWNDIFIHPTFLNQQENGLLWYSDQAIDFIREVHEIMHPGARPDSDMISRAEKQHNSKAYVRQDRATAEAMTPMPFPEFLNTIEWA
;
A
#
# COMPACT_ATOMS: atom_id res chain seq x y z
N MET A 1 -17.75 -22.15 7.45
CA MET A 1 -18.77 -21.07 7.41
C MET A 1 -18.75 -20.51 6.00
N ALA A 2 -19.87 -20.19 5.37
CA ALA A 2 -19.85 -19.63 4.00
C ALA A 2 -18.89 -18.44 3.88
N VAL A 3 -18.30 -18.24 2.69
CA VAL A 3 -17.44 -17.09 2.40
C VAL A 3 -18.20 -15.80 2.72
N ASP A 4 -17.49 -14.81 3.28
CA ASP A 4 -18.10 -13.52 3.64
C ASP A 4 -18.85 -12.90 2.45
N PRO A 5 -20.14 -12.54 2.60
CA PRO A 5 -20.95 -12.03 1.50
C PRO A 5 -20.41 -10.76 0.83
N GLY A 6 -19.71 -9.88 1.55
CA GLY A 6 -19.11 -8.67 0.99
C GLY A 6 -17.91 -8.98 0.09
N MET A 7 -17.14 -10.00 0.44
CA MET A 7 -16.02 -10.49 -0.37
C MET A 7 -16.51 -11.24 -1.62
N VAL A 8 -17.58 -12.04 -1.49
CA VAL A 8 -18.24 -12.68 -2.63
C VAL A 8 -18.78 -11.65 -3.62
N ASP A 9 -19.33 -10.54 -3.12
CA ASP A 9 -19.86 -9.48 -3.98
C ASP A 9 -18.77 -8.73 -4.76
N THR A 10 -17.56 -8.64 -4.20
CA THR A 10 -16.40 -8.07 -4.92
C THR A 10 -16.00 -8.93 -6.12
N ILE A 11 -16.27 -10.25 -6.07
CA ILE A 11 -15.95 -11.20 -7.15
C ILE A 11 -17.14 -11.38 -8.10
N LEU A 12 -18.35 -11.57 -7.59
CA LEU A 12 -19.54 -11.92 -8.37
C LEU A 12 -20.45 -10.74 -8.71
N GLY A 13 -20.23 -9.55 -8.12
CA GLY A 13 -21.10 -8.39 -8.30
C GLY A 13 -21.28 -8.00 -9.77
N THR A 14 -20.19 -7.98 -10.53
CA THR A 14 -20.20 -7.71 -11.97
C THR A 14 -20.97 -8.80 -12.74
N PHE A 15 -20.77 -10.07 -12.39
CA PHE A 15 -21.46 -11.21 -13.02
C PHE A 15 -22.97 -11.21 -12.75
N ARG A 16 -23.38 -10.84 -11.52
CA ARG A 16 -24.80 -10.63 -11.18
C ARG A 16 -25.42 -9.47 -11.95
N GLY A 17 -24.66 -8.39 -12.16
CA GLY A 17 -25.07 -7.28 -13.02
C GLY A 17 -25.34 -7.74 -14.45
N MET A 18 -24.38 -8.42 -15.06
CA MET A 18 -24.49 -8.99 -16.41
C MET A 18 -25.67 -9.97 -16.56
N ALA A 19 -25.85 -10.89 -15.61
CA ALA A 19 -26.99 -11.81 -15.64
C ALA A 19 -28.34 -11.08 -15.50
N ARG A 20 -28.40 -10.02 -14.68
CA ARG A 20 -29.60 -9.20 -14.54
C ARG A 20 -29.96 -8.50 -15.84
N GLU A 21 -28.97 -7.96 -16.57
CA GLU A 21 -29.17 -7.34 -17.87
C GLU A 21 -29.81 -8.31 -18.88
N LEU A 22 -29.32 -9.56 -18.97
CA LEU A 22 -29.91 -10.57 -19.85
C LEU A 22 -31.38 -10.88 -19.48
N LYS A 23 -31.67 -10.95 -18.18
CA LYS A 23 -33.01 -11.23 -17.67
C LYS A 23 -33.98 -10.07 -17.89
N GLU A 24 -33.52 -8.84 -17.67
CA GLU A 24 -34.29 -7.62 -17.95
C GLU A 24 -34.54 -7.43 -19.45
N ALA A 25 -33.59 -7.85 -20.29
CA ALA A 25 -33.74 -7.89 -21.74
C ALA A 25 -34.62 -9.06 -22.25
N GLY A 26 -35.15 -9.90 -21.35
CA GLY A 26 -36.03 -11.03 -21.71
C GLY A 26 -35.33 -12.13 -22.52
N ASN A 27 -34.02 -12.33 -22.34
CA ASN A 27 -33.26 -13.33 -23.08
C ASN A 27 -33.48 -14.74 -22.50
N ASP A 28 -34.22 -15.58 -23.23
CA ASP A 28 -34.51 -16.97 -22.85
C ASP A 28 -33.69 -17.99 -23.68
N SER A 29 -32.62 -17.56 -24.36
CA SER A 29 -31.76 -18.43 -25.15
C SER A 29 -31.09 -19.52 -24.29
N ASP A 30 -30.70 -20.62 -24.93
CA ASP A 30 -29.95 -21.68 -24.25
C ASP A 30 -28.59 -21.18 -23.74
N ASP A 31 -27.97 -20.21 -24.43
CA ASP A 31 -26.75 -19.52 -23.97
C ASP A 31 -26.99 -18.64 -22.73
N ALA A 32 -28.13 -17.94 -22.65
CA ALA A 32 -28.50 -17.19 -21.44
C ALA A 32 -28.74 -18.13 -20.24
N ARG A 33 -29.30 -19.32 -20.46
CA ARG A 33 -29.46 -20.34 -19.42
C ARG A 33 -28.13 -20.91 -18.96
N GLU A 34 -27.17 -21.11 -19.86
CA GLU A 34 -25.81 -21.54 -19.53
C GLU A 34 -25.10 -20.49 -18.66
N CYS A 35 -25.27 -19.21 -18.99
CA CYS A 35 -24.80 -18.08 -18.19
C CYS A 35 -25.39 -18.08 -16.76
N PHE A 36 -26.71 -18.27 -16.63
CA PHE A 36 -27.36 -18.36 -15.32
C PHE A 36 -26.91 -19.58 -14.52
N SER A 37 -26.73 -20.73 -15.17
CA SER A 37 -26.26 -21.98 -14.54
C SER A 37 -24.82 -21.84 -14.02
N ALA A 38 -23.95 -21.19 -14.79
CA ALA A 38 -22.58 -20.90 -14.36
C ALA A 38 -22.56 -20.00 -13.12
N LEU A 39 -23.37 -18.93 -13.11
CA LEU A 39 -23.49 -18.04 -11.95
C LEU A 39 -24.07 -18.74 -10.73
N GLU A 40 -25.12 -19.55 -10.89
CA GLU A 40 -25.70 -20.35 -9.81
C GLU A 40 -24.67 -21.31 -9.21
N THR A 41 -23.80 -21.89 -10.04
CA THR A 41 -22.70 -22.74 -9.59
C THR A 41 -21.66 -21.95 -8.79
N MET A 42 -21.31 -20.73 -9.23
CA MET A 42 -20.41 -19.84 -8.49
C MET A 42 -20.99 -19.42 -7.13
N GLU A 43 -22.30 -19.15 -7.06
CA GLU A 43 -23.00 -18.78 -5.83
C GLU A 43 -23.13 -19.96 -4.87
N ARG A 44 -23.40 -21.16 -5.38
CA ARG A 44 -23.44 -22.39 -4.58
C ARG A 44 -22.07 -22.67 -3.95
N LEU A 45 -20.98 -22.54 -4.72
CA LEU A 45 -19.62 -22.72 -4.20
C LEU A 45 -19.27 -21.70 -3.10
N ALA A 46 -19.78 -20.47 -3.19
CA ALA A 46 -19.57 -19.46 -2.15
C ALA A 46 -20.25 -19.83 -0.81
N LEU A 47 -21.37 -20.56 -0.87
CA LEU A 47 -22.09 -21.04 0.30
C LEU A 47 -21.46 -22.31 0.91
N GLU A 48 -20.84 -23.13 0.08
CA GLU A 48 -20.24 -24.41 0.46
C GLU A 48 -18.81 -24.26 1.00
N MET A 49 -18.08 -23.23 0.56
CA MET A 49 -16.67 -23.01 0.92
C MET A 49 -16.51 -21.98 2.04
N ASP A 50 -15.46 -22.13 2.84
CA ASP A 50 -15.16 -21.24 3.97
C ASP A 50 -13.83 -20.49 3.88
N ASP A 51 -13.12 -20.67 2.76
CA ASP A 51 -11.87 -19.98 2.45
C ASP A 51 -11.95 -19.28 1.09
N LEU A 52 -11.68 -17.98 1.08
CA LEU A 52 -11.79 -17.12 -0.10
C LEU A 52 -10.74 -17.46 -1.17
N GLY A 53 -9.52 -17.83 -0.76
CA GLY A 53 -8.43 -18.18 -1.68
C GLY A 53 -8.71 -19.49 -2.39
N ALA A 54 -9.17 -20.50 -1.65
CA ALA A 54 -9.61 -21.78 -2.20
C ALA A 54 -10.82 -21.60 -3.11
N TYR A 55 -11.77 -20.76 -2.74
CA TYR A 55 -12.93 -20.42 -3.58
C TYR A 55 -12.52 -19.78 -4.90
N SER A 56 -11.69 -18.72 -4.87
CA SER A 56 -11.20 -18.04 -6.07
C SER A 56 -10.39 -18.98 -6.99
N THR A 57 -9.55 -19.82 -6.39
CA THR A 57 -8.80 -20.85 -7.12
C THR A 57 -9.74 -21.85 -7.77
N LYS A 58 -10.77 -22.30 -7.05
CA LYS A 58 -11.75 -23.27 -7.56
C LYS A 58 -12.55 -22.73 -8.73
N LEU A 59 -13.00 -21.47 -8.67
CA LEU A 59 -13.68 -20.81 -9.79
C LEU A 59 -12.79 -20.72 -11.04
N SER A 60 -11.51 -20.47 -10.85
CA SER A 60 -10.53 -20.36 -11.93
C SER A 60 -10.19 -21.72 -12.55
N VAL A 61 -9.96 -22.74 -11.71
CA VAL A 61 -9.65 -24.12 -12.15
C VAL A 61 -10.84 -24.77 -12.86
N ASP A 62 -12.04 -24.55 -12.35
CA ASP A 62 -13.26 -25.09 -12.95
C ASP A 62 -13.72 -24.26 -14.16
N GLY A 63 -12.99 -23.20 -14.54
CA GLY A 63 -13.23 -22.42 -15.75
C GLY A 63 -14.47 -21.52 -15.69
N LEU A 64 -15.12 -21.39 -14.53
CA LEU A 64 -16.47 -20.83 -14.40
C LEU A 64 -16.56 -19.38 -14.89
N PHE A 65 -15.53 -18.55 -14.67
CA PHE A 65 -15.51 -17.16 -15.18
C PHE A 65 -15.49 -17.10 -16.71
N THR A 66 -14.70 -17.99 -17.32
CA THR A 66 -14.58 -18.10 -18.77
C THR A 66 -15.88 -18.65 -19.36
N ASP A 67 -16.47 -19.67 -18.72
CA ASP A 67 -17.74 -20.27 -19.15
C ASP A 67 -18.87 -19.25 -19.10
N PHE A 68 -18.99 -18.51 -17.99
CA PHE A 68 -19.97 -17.43 -17.86
C PHE A 68 -19.75 -16.38 -18.96
N SER A 69 -18.53 -15.86 -19.12
CA SER A 69 -18.27 -14.75 -20.04
C SER A 69 -18.48 -15.16 -21.50
N THR A 70 -18.15 -16.40 -21.84
CA THR A 70 -18.37 -16.96 -23.17
C THR A 70 -19.85 -17.15 -23.44
N ALA A 71 -20.61 -17.73 -22.50
CA ALA A 71 -22.05 -17.91 -22.62
C ALA A 71 -22.80 -16.57 -22.66
N TYR A 72 -22.39 -15.59 -21.83
CA TYR A 72 -22.92 -14.23 -21.85
C TYR A 72 -22.68 -13.54 -23.21
N GLY A 73 -21.47 -13.66 -23.77
CA GLY A 73 -21.17 -13.15 -25.11
C GLY A 73 -22.04 -13.78 -26.21
N ARG A 74 -22.26 -15.10 -26.15
CA ARG A 74 -23.17 -15.81 -27.08
C ARG A 74 -24.63 -15.38 -26.88
N ALA A 75 -25.08 -15.23 -25.64
CA ALA A 75 -26.43 -14.79 -25.32
C ALA A 75 -26.71 -13.36 -25.79
N LEU A 76 -25.75 -12.44 -25.68
CA LEU A 76 -25.87 -11.10 -26.26
C LEU A 76 -25.93 -11.15 -27.79
N ALA A 77 -25.12 -12.02 -28.40
CA ALA A 77 -25.15 -12.24 -29.84
C ALA A 77 -26.48 -12.86 -30.32
N SER A 78 -27.16 -13.65 -29.49
CA SER A 78 -28.46 -14.26 -29.84
C SER A 78 -29.66 -13.33 -29.62
N ASN A 79 -29.55 -12.37 -28.69
CA ASN A 79 -30.58 -11.34 -28.44
C ASN A 79 -30.55 -10.21 -29.48
N SER A 80 -29.40 -10.04 -30.12
CA SER A 80 -29.31 -9.36 -31.38
C SER A 80 -29.91 -10.31 -32.41
N SER A 81 -31.01 -9.96 -33.07
CA SER A 81 -31.42 -10.68 -34.28
C SER A 81 -30.34 -10.46 -35.35
N VAL A 82 -29.28 -11.26 -35.27
CA VAL A 82 -28.24 -11.40 -36.28
C VAL A 82 -28.88 -12.23 -37.38
N ASP A 83 -29.63 -11.56 -38.25
CA ASP A 83 -29.52 -11.92 -39.67
C ASP A 83 -28.02 -11.97 -39.97
N GLY A 84 -27.57 -13.10 -40.52
CA GLY A 84 -26.17 -13.54 -40.61
C GLY A 84 -25.24 -12.68 -41.46
N ASP A 85 -25.19 -11.37 -41.22
CA ASP A 85 -24.29 -10.40 -41.83
C ASP A 85 -24.26 -9.13 -40.95
N SER A 86 -23.64 -9.21 -39.76
CA SER A 86 -23.25 -8.00 -39.03
C SER A 86 -22.18 -7.30 -39.88
N SER A 87 -22.60 -6.37 -40.74
CA SER A 87 -21.65 -5.65 -41.59
C SER A 87 -20.61 -4.93 -40.73
N ASP A 88 -19.37 -4.87 -41.20
CA ASP A 88 -18.29 -4.14 -40.54
C ASP A 88 -18.70 -2.71 -40.14
N ASP A 89 -19.62 -2.09 -40.90
CA ASP A 89 -20.18 -0.78 -40.62
C ASP A 89 -21.01 -0.72 -39.33
N GLN A 90 -21.79 -1.76 -39.01
CA GLN A 90 -22.56 -1.82 -37.76
C GLN A 90 -21.64 -2.03 -36.55
N LEU A 91 -20.62 -2.88 -36.69
CA LEU A 91 -19.61 -3.07 -35.64
C LEU A 91 -18.86 -1.78 -35.36
N MET A 92 -18.40 -1.10 -36.42
CA MET A 92 -17.76 0.21 -36.29
C MET A 92 -18.65 1.22 -35.58
N ALA A 93 -19.92 1.35 -36.00
CA ALA A 93 -20.83 2.33 -35.43
C ALA A 93 -21.07 2.08 -33.92
N ASN A 94 -21.22 0.82 -33.51
CA ASN A 94 -21.41 0.45 -32.12
C ASN A 94 -20.14 0.71 -31.29
N THR A 95 -18.98 0.28 -31.77
CA THR A 95 -17.70 0.48 -31.08
C THR A 95 -17.34 1.97 -30.93
N LEU A 96 -17.53 2.76 -31.99
CA LEU A 96 -17.26 4.19 -31.96
C LEU A 96 -18.17 4.89 -30.95
N LYS A 97 -19.47 4.56 -30.95
CA LYS A 97 -20.42 5.10 -30.00
C LYS A 97 -20.01 4.81 -28.55
N SER A 98 -19.60 3.57 -28.25
CA SER A 98 -19.10 3.22 -26.91
C SER A 98 -17.89 4.05 -26.48
N TYR A 99 -16.91 4.26 -27.37
CA TYR A 99 -15.75 5.09 -27.05
C TYR A 99 -16.09 6.58 -26.94
N GLU A 100 -17.03 7.10 -27.74
CA GLU A 100 -17.51 8.48 -27.63
C GLU A 100 -18.27 8.72 -26.32
N ASP A 101 -19.15 7.80 -25.94
CA ASP A 101 -19.90 7.88 -24.68
C ASP A 101 -18.92 7.83 -23.49
N ALA A 102 -17.95 6.92 -23.51
CA ALA A 102 -16.88 6.86 -22.51
C ALA A 102 -16.06 8.16 -22.48
N LEU A 103 -15.69 8.72 -23.62
CA LEU A 103 -14.91 9.96 -23.70
C LEU A 103 -15.67 11.15 -23.12
N ASN A 104 -16.96 11.26 -23.39
CA ASN A 104 -17.80 12.31 -22.86
C ASN A 104 -17.97 12.18 -21.33
N ASP A 105 -18.14 10.96 -20.82
CA ASP A 105 -18.19 10.70 -19.39
C ASP A 105 -16.85 11.05 -18.70
N LEU A 106 -15.72 10.60 -19.26
CA LEU A 106 -14.40 10.82 -18.67
C LEU A 106 -13.93 12.28 -18.72
N LYS A 107 -14.33 13.06 -19.74
CA LYS A 107 -14.03 14.51 -19.82
C LYS A 107 -14.56 15.30 -18.62
N SER A 108 -15.63 14.81 -17.99
CA SER A 108 -16.21 15.43 -16.80
C SER A 108 -15.54 15.01 -15.48
N LYS A 109 -14.60 14.06 -15.54
CA LYS A 109 -13.93 13.44 -14.38
C LYS A 109 -12.45 13.82 -14.35
N PRO A 110 -12.05 14.77 -13.50
CA PRO A 110 -10.65 15.16 -13.32
C PRO A 110 -9.70 13.98 -13.05
N SER A 111 -10.14 12.98 -12.27
CA SER A 111 -9.38 11.75 -12.00
C SER A 111 -9.14 10.85 -13.22
N ALA A 112 -9.81 11.11 -14.34
CA ALA A 112 -9.66 10.39 -15.60
C ALA A 112 -8.98 11.22 -16.70
N ALA A 113 -8.48 12.42 -16.38
CA ALA A 113 -7.90 13.33 -17.36
C ALA A 113 -6.77 12.68 -18.18
N HIS A 114 -5.97 11.82 -17.56
CA HIS A 114 -4.89 11.05 -18.19
C HIS A 114 -5.37 10.04 -19.27
N LEU A 115 -6.66 9.64 -19.28
CA LEU A 115 -7.26 8.75 -20.28
C LEU A 115 -7.79 9.49 -21.50
N VAL A 116 -8.13 10.76 -21.32
CA VAL A 116 -8.82 11.57 -22.34
C VAL A 116 -8.01 11.67 -23.64
N PRO A 117 -6.69 11.91 -23.64
CA PRO A 117 -5.92 12.00 -24.88
C PRO A 117 -5.92 10.70 -25.68
N VAL A 118 -5.70 9.54 -25.03
CA VAL A 118 -5.66 8.23 -25.68
C VAL A 118 -7.01 7.88 -26.28
N LEU A 119 -8.07 8.06 -25.49
CA LEU A 119 -9.42 7.74 -25.90
C LEU A 119 -9.92 8.68 -27.02
N GLN A 120 -9.51 9.95 -26.99
CA GLN A 120 -9.76 10.89 -28.08
C GLN A 120 -9.09 10.42 -29.37
N GLU A 121 -7.84 9.92 -29.33
CA GLU A 121 -7.16 9.41 -30.53
C GLU A 121 -7.84 8.14 -31.10
N VAL A 122 -8.35 7.25 -30.23
CA VAL A 122 -9.16 6.09 -30.65
C VAL A 122 -10.44 6.55 -31.37
N VAL A 123 -11.16 7.52 -30.81
CA VAL A 123 -12.37 8.08 -31.42
C VAL A 123 -12.06 8.75 -32.77
N ASP A 124 -10.98 9.54 -32.84
CA ASP A 124 -10.59 10.25 -34.06
C ASP A 124 -10.21 9.26 -35.18
N LYS A 125 -9.56 8.15 -34.84
CA LYS A 125 -9.31 7.05 -35.77
C LYS A 125 -10.58 6.36 -36.24
N GLY A 126 -11.52 6.05 -35.35
CA GLY A 126 -12.80 5.46 -35.73
C GLY A 126 -13.59 6.36 -36.70
N LYS A 127 -13.44 7.68 -36.57
CA LYS A 127 -14.05 8.68 -37.47
C LYS A 127 -13.34 8.88 -38.80
N SER A 128 -12.14 8.32 -38.99
CA SER A 128 -11.34 8.54 -40.19
C SER A 128 -11.83 7.80 -41.45
N GLY A 129 -12.89 7.00 -41.32
CA GLY A 129 -13.51 6.26 -42.44
C GLY A 129 -12.82 4.93 -42.77
N LEU A 130 -12.04 4.37 -41.84
CA LEU A 130 -11.46 3.03 -41.96
C LEU A 130 -12.55 1.96 -41.85
N SER A 131 -12.34 0.81 -42.49
CA SER A 131 -13.16 -0.37 -42.19
C SER A 131 -12.88 -0.86 -40.77
N TYR A 132 -13.84 -1.55 -40.17
CA TYR A 132 -13.72 -2.03 -38.80
C TYR A 132 -12.45 -2.88 -38.54
N PRO A 133 -12.09 -3.85 -39.40
CA PRO A 133 -10.83 -4.59 -39.23
C PRO A 133 -9.58 -3.72 -39.33
N LEU A 134 -9.59 -2.70 -40.19
CA LEU A 134 -8.45 -1.81 -40.37
C LEU A 134 -8.31 -0.83 -39.20
N PHE A 135 -9.42 -0.36 -38.63
CA PHE A 135 -9.44 0.41 -37.39
C PHE A 135 -8.84 -0.36 -36.22
N LEU A 136 -9.30 -1.61 -35.98
CA LEU A 136 -8.76 -2.45 -34.90
C LEU A 136 -7.26 -2.65 -35.08
N LYS A 137 -6.82 -2.98 -36.29
CA LYS A 137 -5.41 -3.13 -36.63
C LYS A 137 -4.62 -1.83 -36.38
N GLU A 138 -5.14 -0.69 -36.80
CA GLU A 138 -4.50 0.61 -36.64
C GLU A 138 -4.46 1.11 -35.18
N CYS A 139 -5.41 0.69 -34.35
CA CYS A 139 -5.39 0.95 -32.91
C CYS A 139 -4.37 0.06 -32.20
N GLU A 140 -4.27 -1.21 -32.59
CA GLU A 140 -3.27 -2.17 -32.08
C GLU A 140 -1.85 -1.77 -32.50
N GLU A 141 -1.62 -1.49 -33.80
CA GLU A 141 -0.32 -1.10 -34.36
C GLU A 141 0.17 0.26 -33.89
N LYS A 142 -0.70 1.09 -33.31
CA LYS A 142 -0.31 2.33 -32.62
C LYS A 142 -0.29 2.21 -31.10
N GLY A 143 -0.61 1.03 -30.56
CA GLY A 143 -0.63 0.76 -29.12
C GLY A 143 -1.71 1.53 -28.36
N LEU A 144 -2.78 1.98 -29.01
CA LEU A 144 -3.84 2.77 -28.36
C LEU A 144 -4.66 1.94 -27.37
N PHE A 145 -4.93 0.67 -27.69
CA PHE A 145 -5.59 -0.24 -26.75
C PHE A 145 -4.69 -0.53 -25.54
N LEU A 146 -3.38 -0.69 -25.78
CA LEU A 146 -2.39 -0.81 -24.72
C LEU A 146 -2.37 0.42 -23.80
N GLY A 147 -2.48 1.62 -24.38
CA GLY A 147 -2.57 2.88 -23.65
C GLY A 147 -3.85 3.02 -22.81
N LEU A 148 -4.96 2.38 -23.23
CA LEU A 148 -6.19 2.32 -22.43
C LEU A 148 -6.09 1.31 -21.26
N ASP A 149 -5.27 0.27 -21.39
CA ASP A 149 -5.04 -0.75 -20.37
C ASP A 149 -3.91 -0.40 -19.37
N SER A 150 -2.88 0.33 -19.80
CA SER A 150 -1.72 0.73 -18.99
C SER A 150 -1.71 2.16 -18.37
N PRO A 151 -2.77 2.98 -18.41
CA PRO A 151 -2.66 4.43 -18.26
C PRO A 151 -2.32 4.91 -16.84
N ARG A 152 -2.41 4.02 -15.85
CA ARG A 152 -2.22 4.38 -14.44
C ARG A 152 -0.78 4.26 -13.95
N VAL A 153 0.13 3.61 -14.70
CA VAL A 153 1.47 3.30 -14.16
C VAL A 153 2.24 4.56 -13.74
N GLY A 154 2.41 5.54 -14.64
CA GLY A 154 3.05 6.82 -14.29
C GLY A 154 2.37 7.56 -13.12
N PRO A 155 1.04 7.79 -13.18
CA PRO A 155 0.29 8.36 -12.06
C PRO A 155 0.47 7.63 -10.72
N THR A 156 0.47 6.30 -10.73
CA THR A 156 0.64 5.47 -9.53
C THR A 156 2.03 5.67 -8.94
N ILE A 157 3.09 5.64 -9.75
CA ILE A 157 4.46 5.87 -9.26
C ILE A 157 4.58 7.28 -8.64
N GLN A 158 3.99 8.30 -9.27
CA GLN A 158 3.99 9.66 -8.69
C GLN A 158 3.24 9.73 -7.36
N TYR A 159 2.14 8.98 -7.22
CA TYR A 159 1.42 8.87 -5.97
C TYR A 159 2.24 8.14 -4.90
N ASP A 160 2.98 7.10 -5.26
CA ASP A 160 3.87 6.38 -4.35
C ASP A 160 5.01 7.30 -3.84
N ILE A 161 5.59 8.13 -4.71
CA ILE A 161 6.54 9.19 -4.31
C ILE A 161 5.89 10.15 -3.31
N TYR A 162 4.66 10.61 -3.59
CA TYR A 162 3.90 11.48 -2.68
C TYR A 162 3.68 10.82 -1.32
N CYS A 163 3.24 9.57 -1.30
CA CYS A 163 3.01 8.80 -0.08
C CYS A 163 4.30 8.62 0.72
N ALA A 164 5.40 8.23 0.05
CA ALA A 164 6.70 8.08 0.70
C ALA A 164 7.19 9.40 1.31
N ARG A 165 6.93 10.54 0.66
CA ARG A 165 7.27 11.87 1.19
C ARG A 165 6.46 12.22 2.43
N ILE A 166 5.14 12.04 2.39
CA ILE A 166 4.24 12.38 3.51
C ILE A 166 4.46 11.45 4.71
N SER A 167 4.83 10.19 4.46
CA SER A 167 5.17 9.22 5.50
C SER A 167 6.66 9.23 5.89
N PHE A 168 7.46 10.17 5.36
CA PHE A 168 8.90 10.33 5.66
C PHE A 168 9.74 9.06 5.49
N ARG A 169 9.53 8.35 4.37
CA ARG A 169 10.24 7.12 4.00
C ARG A 169 11.25 7.41 2.89
N PRO A 170 12.49 7.85 3.23
CA PRO A 170 13.43 8.37 2.24
C PRO A 170 13.92 7.30 1.25
N VAL A 171 14.15 6.07 1.69
CA VAL A 171 14.61 4.98 0.81
C VAL A 171 13.51 4.58 -0.18
N ASP A 172 12.26 4.49 0.30
CA ASP A 172 11.10 4.22 -0.57
C ASP A 172 10.92 5.33 -1.61
N ARG A 173 11.08 6.58 -1.19
CA ARG A 173 11.01 7.72 -2.09
C ARG A 173 12.07 7.64 -3.18
N GLU A 174 13.33 7.33 -2.84
CA GLU A 174 14.42 7.17 -3.81
C GLU A 174 14.10 6.04 -4.81
N LEU A 175 13.59 4.90 -4.33
CA LEU A 175 13.13 3.80 -5.19
C LEU A 175 12.06 4.26 -6.18
N TYR A 176 11.01 4.95 -5.70
CA TYR A 176 9.91 5.37 -6.57
C TYR A 176 10.33 6.48 -7.56
N GLU A 177 11.24 7.38 -7.17
CA GLU A 177 11.86 8.35 -8.08
C GLU A 177 12.64 7.63 -9.19
N ARG A 178 13.41 6.58 -8.87
CA ARG A 178 14.08 5.74 -9.88
C ARG A 178 13.13 4.97 -10.76
N GLN A 179 12.03 4.45 -10.20
CA GLN A 179 10.99 3.78 -10.97
C GLN A 179 10.35 4.75 -11.98
N LEU A 180 10.12 6.01 -11.60
CA LEU A 180 9.57 7.04 -12.49
C LEU A 180 10.55 7.37 -13.64
N GLU A 181 11.84 7.56 -13.33
CA GLU A 181 12.89 7.76 -14.34
C GLU A 181 12.92 6.59 -15.34
N ALA A 182 12.98 5.36 -14.85
CA ALA A 182 13.03 4.17 -15.69
C ALA A 182 11.75 3.99 -16.53
N TYR A 183 10.58 4.29 -15.97
CA TYR A 183 9.32 4.29 -16.70
C TYR A 183 9.32 5.31 -17.84
N GLN A 184 9.77 6.54 -17.58
CA GLN A 184 9.87 7.59 -18.59
C GLN A 184 10.85 7.23 -19.71
N ASP A 185 11.98 6.60 -19.38
CA ASP A 185 12.94 6.11 -20.38
C ASP A 185 12.35 5.00 -21.27
N LEU A 186 11.52 4.11 -20.71
CA LEU A 186 10.81 3.09 -21.48
C LEU A 186 9.75 3.71 -22.39
N VAL A 187 8.98 4.68 -21.87
CA VAL A 187 8.00 5.45 -22.66
C VAL A 187 8.67 6.13 -23.84
N ASN A 188 9.80 6.81 -23.62
CA ASN A 188 10.54 7.54 -24.65
C ASN A 188 11.14 6.63 -25.74
N ARG A 189 11.45 5.38 -25.39
CA ARG A 189 11.95 4.36 -26.35
C ARG A 189 10.82 3.65 -27.08
N SER A 190 9.60 3.70 -26.57
CA SER A 190 8.45 3.03 -27.16
C SER A 190 7.96 3.76 -28.41
N ALA A 191 7.64 3.00 -29.45
CA ALA A 191 6.98 3.51 -30.64
C ALA A 191 5.52 3.96 -30.37
N PHE A 192 4.95 3.56 -29.23
CA PHE A 192 3.54 3.74 -28.89
C PHE A 192 3.29 4.79 -27.79
N GLY A 193 4.34 5.37 -27.22
CA GLY A 193 4.21 6.30 -26.09
C GLY A 193 3.86 5.63 -24.75
N TYR A 194 3.91 4.30 -24.69
CA TYR A 194 3.72 3.49 -23.47
C TYR A 194 4.75 2.36 -23.44
N PRO A 195 5.30 2.01 -22.26
CA PRO A 195 6.27 0.93 -22.20
C PRO A 195 5.59 -0.43 -22.47
N ASP A 196 6.36 -1.38 -22.99
CA ASP A 196 5.92 -2.77 -22.99
C ASP A 196 5.67 -3.22 -21.53
N PRO A 197 4.50 -3.80 -21.20
CA PRO A 197 4.17 -4.15 -19.82
C PRO A 197 5.14 -5.15 -19.19
N VAL A 198 5.69 -6.08 -19.98
CA VAL A 198 6.63 -7.09 -19.50
C VAL A 198 8.00 -6.44 -19.26
N GLU A 199 8.46 -5.59 -20.17
CA GLU A 199 9.71 -4.83 -19.99
C GLU A 199 9.62 -3.91 -18.76
N TRP A 200 8.48 -3.23 -18.57
CA TRP A 200 8.25 -2.42 -17.38
C TRP A 200 8.27 -3.26 -16.10
N GLU A 201 7.53 -4.36 -16.04
CA GLU A 201 7.44 -5.19 -14.84
C GLU A 201 8.81 -5.76 -14.45
N ILE A 202 9.59 -6.25 -15.41
CA ILE A 202 10.95 -6.73 -15.15
C ILE A 202 11.86 -5.60 -14.65
N THR A 203 11.73 -4.41 -15.21
CA THR A 203 12.53 -3.24 -14.80
C THR A 203 12.19 -2.80 -13.37
N ARG A 204 10.90 -2.72 -13.05
CA ARG A 204 10.38 -2.42 -11.72
C ARG A 204 10.90 -3.40 -10.66
N GLN A 205 10.77 -4.71 -10.92
CA GLN A 205 11.23 -5.75 -9.99
C GLN A 205 12.74 -5.69 -9.74
N LYS A 206 13.55 -5.42 -10.76
CA LYS A 206 15.00 -5.26 -10.59
C LYS A 206 15.35 -4.10 -9.66
N LEU A 207 14.66 -2.97 -9.80
CA LEU A 207 14.82 -1.83 -8.90
C LEU A 207 14.38 -2.19 -7.47
N GLU A 208 13.25 -2.89 -7.32
CA GLU A 208 12.79 -3.34 -6.00
C GLU A 208 13.82 -4.25 -5.31
N TRP A 209 14.40 -5.22 -6.03
CA TRP A 209 15.46 -6.08 -5.49
C TRP A 209 16.76 -5.34 -5.16
N GLU A 210 17.07 -4.26 -5.88
CA GLU A 210 18.24 -3.42 -5.59
C GLU A 210 18.05 -2.64 -4.28
N TYR A 211 16.83 -2.13 -4.02
CA TYR A 211 16.54 -1.27 -2.87
C TYR A 211 16.09 -2.03 -1.62
N GLU A 212 15.53 -3.24 -1.76
CA GLU A 212 15.03 -4.06 -0.65
C GLU A 212 16.07 -4.22 0.49
N PRO A 213 17.36 -4.54 0.23
CA PRO A 213 18.35 -4.63 1.30
C PRO A 213 18.53 -3.32 2.08
N ARG A 214 18.46 -2.17 1.41
CA ARG A 214 18.60 -0.85 2.04
C ARG A 214 17.39 -0.52 2.91
N GLN A 215 16.17 -0.86 2.46
CA GLN A 215 14.94 -0.67 3.25
C GLN A 215 14.96 -1.52 4.51
N ILE A 216 15.34 -2.80 4.38
CA ILE A 216 15.47 -3.73 5.51
C ILE A 216 16.53 -3.21 6.49
N LEU A 217 17.69 -2.78 5.99
CA LEU A 217 18.76 -2.22 6.83
C LEU A 217 18.31 -0.96 7.57
N TRP A 218 17.63 -0.03 6.88
CA TRP A 218 17.10 1.19 7.49
C TRP A 218 16.18 0.87 8.67
N LYS A 219 15.18 0.00 8.45
CA LYS A 219 14.23 -0.39 9.48
C LYS A 219 14.89 -1.15 10.62
N ALA A 220 15.84 -2.02 10.31
CA ALA A 220 16.58 -2.79 11.31
C ALA A 220 17.37 -1.86 12.24
N ILE A 221 18.07 -0.86 11.70
CA ILE A 221 18.80 0.12 12.51
C ILE A 221 17.83 0.91 13.40
N GLU A 222 16.74 1.43 12.81
CA GLU A 222 15.70 2.17 13.52
C GLU A 222 15.15 1.42 14.74
N ASP A 223 14.70 0.18 14.52
CA ASP A 223 14.11 -0.64 15.59
C ASP A 223 15.08 -0.97 16.72
N ARG A 224 16.39 -1.02 16.43
CA ARG A 224 17.39 -1.36 17.44
C ARG A 224 17.74 -0.18 18.29
N TRP A 225 18.01 0.99 17.70
CA TRP A 225 18.31 2.15 18.54
C TRP A 225 17.08 2.60 19.33
N ASP A 226 15.87 2.53 18.77
CA ASP A 226 14.64 2.92 19.47
C ASP A 226 14.46 2.08 20.76
N ARG A 227 14.64 0.76 20.63
CA ARG A 227 14.59 -0.13 21.78
C ARG A 227 15.73 0.13 22.78
N MET A 228 16.91 0.53 22.34
CA MET A 228 18.01 0.86 23.25
C MET A 228 17.72 2.14 24.04
N LEU A 229 17.11 3.17 23.43
CA LEU A 229 16.65 4.37 24.15
C LEU A 229 15.62 4.01 25.23
N ASP A 230 14.64 3.16 24.90
CA ASP A 230 13.65 2.67 25.86
C ASP A 230 14.29 1.97 27.06
N MET A 231 15.33 1.15 26.83
CA MET A 231 16.00 0.43 27.92
C MET A 231 16.69 1.37 28.90
N VAL A 232 17.33 2.43 28.40
CA VAL A 232 17.97 3.44 29.25
C VAL A 232 16.91 4.24 30.04
N GLN A 233 15.84 4.66 29.36
CA GLN A 233 14.72 5.37 30.01
C GLN A 233 14.02 4.50 31.07
N ASP A 234 13.70 3.25 30.73
CA ASP A 234 13.07 2.30 31.65
C ASP A 234 13.96 2.03 32.86
N TRP A 235 15.28 1.96 32.66
CA TRP A 235 16.21 1.75 33.77
C TRP A 235 16.16 2.89 34.79
N VAL A 236 16.28 4.15 34.37
CA VAL A 236 16.19 5.29 35.31
C VAL A 236 14.79 5.42 35.93
N ASP A 237 13.75 5.24 35.14
CA ASP A 237 12.36 5.33 35.61
C ASP A 237 12.03 4.26 36.64
N SER A 238 12.66 3.08 36.55
CA SER A 238 12.44 2.00 37.52
C SER A 238 12.87 2.35 38.95
N PHE A 239 13.69 3.38 39.15
CA PHE A 239 14.06 3.90 40.48
C PHE A 239 13.11 4.97 41.01
N CYS A 240 12.20 5.46 40.18
CA CYS A 240 11.27 6.53 40.53
C CYS A 240 10.08 6.03 41.35
N SER A 241 9.48 6.94 42.12
CA SER A 241 8.33 6.62 42.98
C SER A 241 7.07 6.21 42.21
N PHE A 242 6.95 6.58 40.94
CA PHE A 242 5.82 6.20 40.08
C PHE A 242 5.93 4.76 39.53
N ALA A 243 7.11 4.15 39.51
CA ALA A 243 7.33 2.84 38.89
C ALA A 243 6.37 1.73 39.37
N PRO A 244 6.02 1.62 40.68
CA PRO A 244 5.04 0.64 41.16
C PRO A 244 3.62 0.79 40.59
N HIS A 245 3.32 1.91 39.94
CA HIS A 245 2.01 2.24 39.38
C HIS A 245 2.01 2.36 37.86
N ASP A 246 3.18 2.31 37.23
CA ASP A 246 3.34 2.45 35.78
C ASP A 246 3.12 1.10 35.08
N GLU A 247 2.38 1.13 33.98
CA GLU A 247 1.91 -0.07 33.27
C GLU A 247 3.06 -0.94 32.74
N ARG A 248 4.24 -0.35 32.50
CA ARG A 248 5.46 -1.08 32.13
C ARG A 248 5.81 -2.19 33.12
N TRP A 249 5.55 -1.98 34.41
CA TRP A 249 5.85 -2.96 35.46
C TRP A 249 4.60 -3.58 36.09
N CYS A 250 3.53 -2.80 36.28
CA CYS A 250 2.30 -3.29 36.92
C CYS A 250 1.33 -4.01 35.97
N GLY A 251 1.63 -3.99 34.66
CA GLY A 251 0.78 -4.55 33.61
C GLY A 251 -0.40 -3.64 33.28
N MET A 252 -0.95 -3.76 32.07
CA MET A 252 -2.08 -2.96 31.61
C MET A 252 -3.26 -3.06 32.59
N GLY A 253 -3.76 -1.93 33.08
CA GLY A 253 -4.83 -1.91 34.09
C GLY A 253 -4.43 -2.45 35.47
N GLY A 254 -3.13 -2.57 35.79
CA GLY A 254 -2.64 -2.98 37.10
C GLY A 254 -2.89 -4.46 37.43
N VAL A 255 -2.92 -5.31 36.41
CA VAL A 255 -3.23 -6.75 36.56
C VAL A 255 -2.19 -7.53 37.38
N ASN A 256 -0.96 -7.03 37.50
CA ASN A 256 0.07 -7.70 38.29
C ASN A 256 -0.12 -7.44 39.79
N SER A 257 0.14 -8.47 40.60
CA SER A 257 0.26 -8.28 42.04
C SER A 257 1.40 -7.32 42.39
N ARG A 258 1.33 -6.67 43.56
CA ARG A 258 2.42 -5.81 44.05
C ARG A 258 3.76 -6.53 44.10
N ALA A 259 3.77 -7.80 44.54
CA ALA A 259 4.99 -8.60 44.59
C ALA A 259 5.59 -8.84 43.19
N GLN A 260 4.74 -9.14 42.20
CA GLN A 260 5.19 -9.31 40.82
C GLN A 260 5.69 -7.99 40.21
N THR A 261 5.01 -6.88 40.49
CA THR A 261 5.41 -5.54 40.04
C THR A 261 6.80 -5.17 40.58
N MET A 262 7.04 -5.35 41.88
CA MET A 262 8.36 -5.08 42.47
C MET A 262 9.45 -5.99 41.90
N LYS A 263 9.14 -7.26 41.58
CA LYS A 263 10.07 -8.16 40.90
C LYS A 263 10.40 -7.69 39.48
N ASN A 264 9.41 -7.19 38.74
CA ASN A 264 9.63 -6.63 37.40
C ASN A 264 10.54 -5.39 37.47
N ILE A 265 10.28 -4.48 38.42
CA ILE A 265 11.12 -3.30 38.67
C ILE A 265 12.56 -3.72 38.99
N GLN A 266 12.74 -4.64 39.94
CA GLN A 266 14.07 -5.14 40.31
C GLN A 266 14.79 -5.77 39.10
N ARG A 267 14.08 -6.54 38.28
CA ARG A 267 14.65 -7.10 37.05
C ARG A 267 15.12 -6.01 36.08
N THR A 268 14.36 -4.93 35.93
CA THR A 268 14.79 -3.79 35.10
C THR A 268 16.07 -3.16 35.67
N GLN A 269 16.09 -2.87 36.97
CA GLN A 269 17.24 -2.26 37.66
C GLN A 269 18.53 -3.10 37.53
N GLU A 270 18.41 -4.42 37.70
CA GLU A 270 19.55 -5.33 37.73
C GLU A 270 20.01 -5.81 36.35
N CYS A 271 19.08 -5.99 35.41
CA CYS A 271 19.38 -6.67 34.15
C CYS A 271 19.48 -5.74 32.93
N GLU A 272 18.76 -4.60 32.89
CA GLU A 272 18.81 -3.71 31.71
C GLU A 272 20.22 -3.24 31.37
N PRO A 273 21.11 -2.86 32.32
CA PRO A 273 22.47 -2.42 31.96
C PRO A 273 23.27 -3.51 31.23
N GLY A 274 23.17 -4.76 31.67
CA GLY A 274 23.84 -5.88 31.00
C GLY A 274 23.19 -6.22 29.64
N MET A 275 21.86 -6.14 29.54
CA MET A 275 21.16 -6.34 28.27
C MET A 275 21.47 -5.24 27.25
N LEU A 276 21.64 -4.00 27.71
CA LEU A 276 21.99 -2.86 26.86
C LEU A 276 23.39 -3.04 26.29
N GLN A 277 24.37 -3.41 27.11
CA GLN A 277 25.73 -3.69 26.65
C GLN A 277 25.76 -4.75 25.53
N VAL A 278 25.03 -5.86 25.70
CA VAL A 278 24.93 -6.90 24.66
C VAL A 278 24.30 -6.36 23.37
N ARG A 279 23.30 -5.48 23.49
CA ARG A 279 22.66 -4.87 22.31
C ARG A 279 23.58 -3.90 21.60
N GLU A 280 24.38 -3.12 22.34
CA GLU A 280 25.39 -2.24 21.75
C GLU A 280 26.47 -3.02 21.01
N GLU A 281 26.93 -4.14 21.58
CA GLU A 281 27.88 -5.04 20.92
C GLU A 281 27.29 -5.60 19.61
N ILE A 282 26.04 -6.07 19.63
CA ILE A 282 25.34 -6.53 18.42
C ILE A 282 25.14 -5.37 17.42
N PHE A 283 24.79 -4.19 17.89
CA PHE A 283 24.55 -3.02 17.05
C PHE A 283 25.83 -2.60 16.32
N GLN A 284 26.96 -2.58 17.04
CA GLN A 284 28.28 -2.36 16.45
C GLN A 284 28.68 -3.48 15.49
N GLU A 285 28.49 -4.75 15.86
CA GLU A 285 28.90 -5.89 15.03
C GLU A 285 28.14 -5.93 13.69
N TYR A 286 26.83 -5.68 13.71
CA TYR A 286 25.97 -5.84 12.54
C TYR A 286 25.84 -4.59 11.69
N PHE A 287 25.98 -3.39 12.27
CA PHE A 287 25.76 -2.13 11.56
C PHE A 287 26.99 -1.21 11.55
N ASP A 288 28.05 -1.57 12.27
CA ASP A 288 29.23 -0.72 12.48
C ASP A 288 28.88 0.65 13.10
N LEU A 289 27.86 0.66 13.96
CA LEU A 289 27.37 1.85 14.65
C LEU A 289 27.51 1.67 16.17
N SER A 290 28.06 2.69 16.82
CA SER A 290 28.10 2.80 18.28
C SER A 290 26.88 3.57 18.80
N TRP A 291 26.71 3.59 20.14
CA TRP A 291 25.67 4.39 20.80
C TRP A 291 25.66 5.87 20.35
N ASN A 292 26.83 6.48 20.24
CA ASN A 292 26.92 7.90 19.86
C ASN A 292 26.60 8.14 18.39
N ASP A 293 26.82 7.14 17.53
CA ASP A 293 26.54 7.25 16.10
C ASP A 293 25.04 7.31 15.82
N ILE A 294 24.20 6.74 16.71
CA ILE A 294 22.73 6.79 16.62
C ILE A 294 22.26 8.23 16.37
N PHE A 295 22.73 9.19 17.18
CA PHE A 295 22.21 10.56 17.18
C PHE A 295 22.61 11.39 15.96
N ILE A 296 23.53 10.89 15.13
CA ILE A 296 23.95 11.51 13.87
C ILE A 296 23.59 10.65 12.66
N HIS A 297 23.05 9.45 12.89
CA HIS A 297 22.71 8.52 11.82
C HIS A 297 21.44 8.98 11.08
N PRO A 298 21.35 8.82 9.75
CA PRO A 298 20.19 9.27 8.96
C PRO A 298 18.84 8.74 9.44
N THR A 299 18.78 7.52 10.00
CA THR A 299 17.54 6.94 10.53
C THR A 299 17.02 7.73 11.74
N PHE A 300 17.89 8.13 12.66
CA PHE A 300 17.52 8.94 13.82
C PHE A 300 17.18 10.37 13.42
N LEU A 301 18.01 11.00 12.57
CA LEU A 301 17.78 12.37 12.10
C LEU A 301 16.44 12.49 11.37
N ASN A 302 16.10 11.53 10.50
CA ASN A 302 14.79 11.50 9.84
C ASN A 302 13.63 11.43 10.85
N GLN A 303 13.76 10.61 11.89
CA GLN A 303 12.74 10.50 12.94
C GLN A 303 12.67 11.77 13.78
N GLN A 304 13.81 12.42 14.03
CA GLN A 304 13.90 13.65 14.80
C GLN A 304 13.27 14.83 14.07
N GLU A 305 13.75 15.12 12.86
CA GLU A 305 13.36 16.29 12.05
C GLU A 305 11.87 16.28 11.68
N ASN A 306 11.30 15.08 11.48
CA ASN A 306 9.91 14.93 11.06
C ASN A 306 8.95 14.67 12.22
N GLY A 307 9.38 14.86 13.47
CA GLY A 307 8.50 14.73 14.63
C GLY A 307 8.00 13.30 14.86
N LEU A 308 8.71 12.28 14.40
CA LEU A 308 8.30 10.88 14.53
C LEU A 308 8.78 10.25 15.84
N LEU A 309 9.88 10.74 16.42
CA LEU A 309 10.33 10.29 17.75
C LEU A 309 9.27 10.54 18.80
N TRP A 310 9.11 9.56 19.70
CA TRP A 310 8.29 9.70 20.89
C TRP A 310 8.90 10.70 21.89
N TYR A 311 10.21 10.60 22.08
CA TYR A 311 10.97 11.38 23.05
C TYR A 311 11.19 12.83 22.60
N SER A 312 11.05 13.77 23.53
CA SER A 312 11.46 15.17 23.34
C SER A 312 12.99 15.29 23.29
N ASP A 313 13.52 16.36 22.71
CA ASP A 313 14.98 16.56 22.63
C ASP A 313 15.62 16.61 24.03
N GLN A 314 14.92 17.22 25.00
CA GLN A 314 15.37 17.22 26.39
C GLN A 314 15.38 15.81 27.01
N ALA A 315 14.46 14.94 26.62
CA ALA A 315 14.45 13.55 27.07
C ALA A 315 15.60 12.76 26.43
N ILE A 316 15.89 12.99 25.15
CA ILE A 316 17.05 12.40 24.47
C ILE A 316 18.35 12.81 25.15
N ASP A 317 18.54 14.10 25.46
CA ASP A 317 19.73 14.57 26.18
C ASP A 317 19.83 13.91 27.57
N PHE A 318 18.71 13.79 28.28
CA PHE A 318 18.70 13.10 29.57
C PHE A 318 19.02 11.60 29.45
N ILE A 319 18.48 10.91 28.45
CA ILE A 319 18.81 9.50 28.16
C ILE A 319 20.31 9.33 27.90
N ARG A 320 20.93 10.26 27.17
CA ARG A 320 22.37 10.25 26.92
C ARG A 320 23.18 10.42 28.22
N GLU A 321 22.78 11.32 29.09
CA GLU A 321 23.40 11.49 30.41
C GLU A 321 23.26 10.23 31.29
N VAL A 322 22.09 9.58 31.27
CA VAL A 322 21.84 8.34 32.04
C VAL A 322 22.69 7.20 31.50
N HIS A 323 22.82 7.08 30.18
CA HIS A 323 23.65 6.07 29.52
C HIS A 323 25.10 6.06 30.06
N GLU A 324 25.70 7.24 30.27
CA GLU A 324 27.09 7.36 30.74
C GLU A 324 27.35 6.70 32.10
N ILE A 325 26.31 6.55 32.94
CA ILE A 325 26.43 5.95 34.27
C ILE A 325 25.80 4.56 34.36
N MET A 326 25.12 4.11 33.31
CA MET A 326 24.35 2.88 33.31
C MET A 326 25.27 1.67 33.12
N HIS A 327 25.62 1.01 34.23
CA HIS A 327 26.39 -0.25 34.21
C HIS A 327 25.82 -1.24 35.24
N PRO A 328 26.12 -2.55 35.15
CA PRO A 328 25.66 -3.52 36.13
C PRO A 328 26.02 -3.11 37.56
N GLY A 329 25.02 -3.13 38.46
CA GLY A 329 25.16 -2.70 39.85
C GLY A 329 25.19 -1.19 40.08
N ALA A 330 25.13 -0.37 39.03
CA ALA A 330 24.99 1.09 39.15
C ALA A 330 23.62 1.48 39.70
N ARG A 331 23.52 2.74 40.12
CA ARG A 331 22.25 3.38 40.50
C ARG A 331 22.30 4.86 40.10
N PRO A 332 21.22 5.42 39.53
CA PRO A 332 21.13 6.85 39.30
C PRO A 332 21.15 7.61 40.63
N ASP A 333 21.75 8.80 40.63
CA ASP A 333 21.75 9.66 41.81
C ASP A 333 20.36 10.26 42.07
N SER A 334 20.22 10.94 43.21
CA SER A 334 18.95 11.54 43.59
C SER A 334 18.50 12.67 42.67
N ASP A 335 19.43 13.35 42.00
CA ASP A 335 19.10 14.44 41.07
C ASP A 335 18.49 13.87 39.78
N MET A 336 19.11 12.84 39.20
CA MET A 336 18.59 12.12 38.03
C MET A 336 17.22 11.51 38.29
N ILE A 337 17.01 10.88 39.46
CA ILE A 337 15.70 10.36 39.85
C ILE A 337 14.67 11.50 39.94
N SER A 338 15.02 12.62 40.57
CA SER A 338 14.11 13.77 40.70
C SER A 338 13.76 14.39 39.34
N ARG A 339 14.72 14.43 38.40
CA ARG A 339 14.52 14.89 37.02
C ARG A 339 13.59 13.96 36.26
N ALA A 340 13.80 12.65 36.33
CA ALA A 340 12.93 11.64 35.71
C ALA A 340 11.50 11.73 36.26
N GLU A 341 11.33 11.84 37.58
CA GLU A 341 10.02 12.05 38.22
C GLU A 341 9.32 13.32 37.72
N LYS A 342 10.07 14.42 37.58
CA LYS A 342 9.51 15.67 37.06
C LYS A 342 9.10 15.54 35.59
N GLN A 343 9.92 14.90 34.76
CA GLN A 343 9.61 14.68 33.35
C GLN A 343 8.36 13.81 33.18
N HIS A 344 8.25 12.72 33.94
CA HIS A 344 7.09 11.82 33.93
C HIS A 344 5.80 12.55 34.31
N ASN A 345 5.80 13.22 35.48
CA ASN A 345 4.62 13.92 36.00
C ASN A 345 4.13 15.04 35.08
N SER A 346 5.05 15.74 34.41
CA SER A 346 4.73 16.82 33.46
C SER A 346 4.49 16.33 32.04
N LYS A 347 4.75 15.05 31.74
CA LYS A 347 4.81 14.49 30.39
C LYS A 347 5.81 15.19 29.47
N ALA A 348 6.80 15.90 30.02
CA ALA A 348 7.83 16.60 29.25
C ALA A 348 8.78 15.66 28.50
N TYR A 349 8.75 14.36 28.82
CA TYR A 349 9.47 13.34 28.06
C TYR A 349 8.89 13.12 26.65
N VAL A 350 7.63 13.49 26.42
CA VAL A 350 6.97 13.34 25.11
C VAL A 350 7.18 14.59 24.28
N ARG A 351 7.58 14.40 23.03
CA ARG A 351 7.67 15.48 22.05
C ARG A 351 6.29 16.11 21.79
N GLN A 352 6.23 17.44 21.69
CA GLN A 352 4.96 18.18 21.55
C GLN A 352 4.57 18.43 20.08
N ASP A 353 5.56 18.54 19.20
CA ASP A 353 5.45 18.74 17.76
C ASP A 353 5.45 17.40 16.98
N ARG A 354 4.93 16.34 17.59
CA ARG A 354 4.88 15.03 16.93
C ARG A 354 4.02 15.08 15.67
N ALA A 355 4.47 14.42 14.62
CA ALA A 355 3.65 14.24 13.42
C ALA A 355 2.34 13.54 13.80
N THR A 356 1.23 14.13 13.35
CA THR A 356 -0.09 13.55 13.59
C THR A 356 -0.40 12.48 12.55
N ALA A 357 -1.23 11.51 12.92
CA ALA A 357 -1.73 10.52 11.96
C ALA A 357 -2.39 11.21 10.74
N GLU A 358 -3.11 12.31 10.98
CA GLU A 358 -3.70 13.12 9.92
C GLU A 358 -2.65 13.72 8.98
N ALA A 359 -1.56 14.29 9.51
CA ALA A 359 -0.48 14.87 8.71
C ALA A 359 0.28 13.83 7.87
N MET A 360 0.31 12.57 8.33
CA MET A 360 0.96 11.45 7.64
C MET A 360 0.01 10.63 6.76
N THR A 361 -1.29 10.92 6.78
CA THR A 361 -2.28 10.22 5.97
C THR A 361 -2.24 10.79 4.55
N PRO A 362 -1.86 9.99 3.53
CA PRO A 362 -1.91 10.46 2.15
C PRO A 362 -3.36 10.72 1.74
N MET A 363 -3.58 11.78 0.94
CA MET A 363 -4.89 11.99 0.32
C MET A 363 -5.25 10.82 -0.61
N PRO A 364 -6.53 10.47 -0.79
CA PRO A 364 -6.94 9.42 -1.70
C PRO A 364 -6.39 9.62 -3.12
N PHE A 365 -5.98 8.54 -3.78
CA PHE A 365 -5.44 8.58 -5.15
C PHE A 365 -6.31 9.38 -6.14
N PRO A 366 -7.65 9.26 -6.18
CA PRO A 366 -8.47 10.08 -7.08
C PRO A 366 -8.39 11.59 -6.82
N GLU A 367 -8.15 12.00 -5.58
CA GLU A 367 -7.96 13.41 -5.22
C GLU A 367 -6.57 13.89 -5.62
N PHE A 368 -5.55 13.04 -5.42
CA PHE A 368 -4.19 13.30 -5.85
C PHE A 368 -4.08 13.54 -7.37
N LEU A 369 -4.82 12.77 -8.18
CA LEU A 369 -4.84 12.96 -9.64
C LEU A 369 -5.29 14.36 -10.07
N ASN A 370 -6.00 15.10 -9.21
CA ASN A 370 -6.42 16.47 -9.48
C ASN A 370 -5.33 17.51 -9.16
N THR A 371 -4.22 17.08 -8.55
CA THR A 371 -3.10 17.93 -8.17
C THR A 371 -1.94 17.89 -9.16
N ILE A 372 -1.96 16.93 -10.09
CA ILE A 372 -0.93 16.74 -11.11
C ILE A 372 -1.32 17.51 -12.37
N GLU A 373 -0.38 18.26 -12.93
CA GLU A 373 -0.50 18.78 -14.29
C GLU A 373 -0.14 17.68 -15.29
N TRP A 374 -1.14 17.25 -16.06
CA TRP A 374 -0.96 16.30 -17.15
C TRP A 374 -0.41 17.04 -18.37
N ALA A 375 0.82 16.70 -18.78
CA ALA A 375 1.50 17.28 -19.96
C ALA A 375 1.15 16.54 -21.25
#